data_AF-A0A9W9A4K3-F1
#
_entry.id   AF-A0A9W9A4K3-F1
#
_cell.length_a   1.000
_cell.length_b   1.000
_cell.length_c   1.000
_cell.angle_alpha   90.00
_cell.angle_beta   90.00
_cell.angle_gamma   90.00
#
_symmetry.space_group_name_H-M   'P 1'
#
loop_
_entity.id
_entity.type
_entity.pdbx_description
1 polymer ?
#
loop_
_entity_poly.entity_id
_entity_poly.type
_entity_poly.pdbx_seq_one_letter_code
_entity_poly.pdbx_strand_id
1 'polypeptide(L)'
;MPMIVDDFSLKHPDNRHRKRSSRILPLDSSDPMYIQVERLFSKNWRHGQKPKPIVRAVFKILSPDESLELYAIYKSQIQACNLLSRFKKGANEQLCFHGTQRSCALGDDNSQVFLCNSAECPICCIIRGSFDVSKCGSAHSFKRFGAGIYTTSCSSKADDYYSPGRSRQQHPGDLRVLLLNRVVVGKPHNRRHNAPHMNQPPSGHHSVVGLPGVDLNYEETVVYCNDAIRPAYLVVYGPQSLADQPVKVQKDSLSPPSLNQKPMTRSSSNKAHALLSALFKTPLAP
;
A
#
# COMPACT_ATOMS: atom_id res chain seq x y z
N MET A 1 27.18 -5.88 16.99
CA MET A 1 26.55 -5.91 15.65
C MET A 1 26.09 -4.49 15.33
N PRO A 2 26.39 -3.92 14.16
CA PRO A 2 25.79 -2.64 13.79
C PRO A 2 24.27 -2.82 13.82
N MET A 3 23.58 -2.02 14.65
CA MET A 3 22.13 -2.00 14.59
C MET A 3 21.77 -1.52 13.18
N ILE A 4 21.10 -2.38 12.40
CA ILE A 4 20.49 -1.94 11.15
C ILE A 4 19.51 -0.84 11.56
N VAL A 5 19.84 0.41 11.21
CA VAL A 5 18.97 1.55 11.48
C VAL A 5 17.67 1.29 10.71
N ASP A 6 16.55 1.27 11.42
CA ASP A 6 15.26 1.00 10.78
C ASP A 6 14.99 2.04 9.69
N ASP A 7 14.58 1.60 8.50
CA ASP A 7 14.38 2.48 7.35
C ASP A 7 13.38 3.61 7.63
N PHE A 8 12.46 3.46 8.60
CA PHE A 8 11.49 4.48 9.00
C PHE A 8 12.02 5.44 10.07
N SER A 9 13.29 5.32 10.47
CA SER A 9 13.92 6.21 11.45
C SER A 9 14.02 7.65 10.95
N LEU A 10 13.68 8.60 11.83
CA LEU A 10 13.94 10.03 11.59
C LEU A 10 15.44 10.35 11.41
N LYS A 11 16.33 9.52 11.97
CA LYS A 11 17.78 9.70 11.91
C LYS A 11 18.43 8.94 10.75
N HIS A 12 17.67 8.12 10.02
CA HIS A 12 18.17 7.38 8.86
C HIS A 12 18.78 8.35 7.81
N PRO A 13 19.99 8.09 7.29
CA PRO A 13 20.66 8.98 6.32
C PRO A 13 19.80 9.31 5.10
N ASP A 14 19.11 8.31 4.55
CA ASP A 14 18.27 8.46 3.35
C ASP A 14 16.97 9.24 3.59
N ASN A 15 16.58 9.47 4.85
CA ASN A 15 15.36 10.21 5.17
C ASN A 15 15.61 11.73 5.31
N ARG A 16 16.83 12.20 5.03
CA ARG A 16 17.24 13.62 5.15
C ARG A 16 16.86 14.41 3.92
N HIS A 17 15.59 14.78 3.78
CA HIS A 17 15.11 15.47 2.58
C HIS A 17 14.89 16.99 2.69
N ARG A 18 14.92 17.62 3.88
CA ARG A 18 14.71 19.09 4.02
C ARG A 18 15.41 19.70 5.24
N LYS A 19 15.65 21.03 5.20
CA LYS A 19 16.17 21.85 6.32
C LYS A 19 15.26 21.86 7.57
N ARG A 20 14.00 21.39 7.45
CA ARG A 20 13.03 21.22 8.55
C ARG A 20 12.60 19.75 8.60
N SER A 21 12.57 19.15 9.79
CA SER A 21 12.16 17.75 9.96
C SER A 21 10.65 17.60 9.74
N SER A 22 10.28 16.89 8.68
CA SER A 22 8.90 16.44 8.44
C SER A 22 8.73 15.03 9.00
N ARG A 23 7.55 14.69 9.49
CA ARG A 23 7.21 13.33 9.92
C ARG A 23 6.75 12.43 8.78
N ILE A 24 6.48 12.99 7.60
CA ILE A 24 6.15 12.23 6.40
C ILE A 24 7.00 12.70 5.20
N LEU A 25 7.40 11.76 4.35
CA LEU A 25 8.17 12.00 3.13
C LEU A 25 7.39 11.48 1.92
N PRO A 26 7.15 12.29 0.87
CA PRO A 26 6.52 11.78 -0.35
C PRO A 26 7.42 10.74 -1.03
N LEU A 27 6.82 9.66 -1.51
CA LEU A 27 7.48 8.67 -2.35
C LEU A 27 7.19 8.99 -3.82
N ASP A 28 8.21 8.81 -4.67
CA ASP A 28 8.01 8.86 -6.12
C ASP A 28 7.15 7.68 -6.57
N SER A 29 6.32 7.88 -7.60
CA SER A 29 5.46 6.82 -8.15
C SER A 29 6.23 5.60 -8.68
N SER A 30 7.50 5.78 -9.05
CA SER A 30 8.42 4.71 -9.48
C SER A 30 9.11 3.99 -8.31
N ASP A 31 8.97 4.50 -7.07
CA ASP A 31 9.54 3.88 -5.89
C ASP A 31 8.93 2.48 -5.67
N PRO A 32 9.75 1.42 -5.43
CA PRO A 32 9.24 0.07 -5.20
C PRO A 32 8.21 -0.03 -4.07
N MET A 33 8.36 0.77 -3.01
CA MET A 33 7.43 0.81 -1.89
C MET A 33 6.14 1.54 -2.27
N TYR A 34 6.20 2.60 -3.08
CA TYR A 34 4.98 3.21 -3.64
C TYR A 34 4.18 2.15 -4.41
N ILE A 35 4.83 1.46 -5.34
CA ILE A 35 4.21 0.43 -6.19
C ILE A 35 3.62 -0.71 -5.33
N GLN A 36 4.32 -1.14 -4.27
CA GLN A 36 3.82 -2.16 -3.36
C GLN A 36 2.57 -1.68 -2.60
N VAL A 37 2.59 -0.47 -2.07
CA VAL A 37 1.47 0.13 -1.32
C VAL A 37 0.26 0.28 -2.22
N GLU A 38 0.44 0.80 -3.44
CA GLU A 38 -0.62 0.97 -4.42
C GLU A 38 -1.25 -0.38 -4.82
N ARG A 39 -0.42 -1.39 -5.10
CA ARG A 39 -0.90 -2.76 -5.40
C ARG A 39 -1.67 -3.34 -4.22
N LEU A 40 -1.16 -3.19 -3.01
CA LEU A 40 -1.82 -3.69 -1.80
C LEU A 40 -3.17 -3.00 -1.59
N PHE A 41 -3.23 -1.68 -1.75
CA PHE A 41 -4.46 -0.90 -1.64
C PHE A 41 -5.48 -1.33 -2.69
N SER A 42 -5.07 -1.39 -3.96
CA SER A 42 -5.94 -1.70 -5.10
C SER A 42 -6.45 -3.13 -5.10
N LYS A 43 -5.60 -4.10 -4.70
CA LYS A 43 -5.96 -5.52 -4.58
C LYS A 43 -6.94 -5.77 -3.45
N ASN A 44 -6.85 -4.97 -2.37
CA ASN A 44 -7.66 -5.15 -1.18
C ASN A 44 -8.86 -4.19 -1.07
N TRP A 45 -9.19 -3.50 -2.16
CA TRP A 45 -10.47 -2.82 -2.31
C TRP A 45 -11.54 -3.85 -2.68
N ARG A 46 -12.17 -4.46 -1.66
CA ARG A 46 -13.04 -5.64 -1.78
C ARG A 46 -14.54 -5.35 -1.59
N HIS A 47 -14.93 -4.13 -1.27
CA HIS A 47 -16.34 -3.73 -1.23
C HIS A 47 -16.84 -3.49 -2.66
N GLY A 48 -17.58 -4.45 -3.22
CA GLY A 48 -18.04 -4.40 -4.62
C GLY A 48 -19.00 -3.24 -4.94
N GLN A 49 -19.67 -2.69 -3.92
CA GLN A 49 -20.59 -1.55 -4.07
C GLN A 49 -19.87 -0.19 -4.04
N LYS A 50 -18.60 -0.13 -3.64
CA LYS A 50 -17.84 1.12 -3.57
C LYS A 50 -17.09 1.33 -4.89
N PRO A 51 -17.21 2.50 -5.55
CA PRO A 51 -16.34 2.86 -6.66
C PRO A 51 -14.88 2.68 -6.26
N LYS A 52 -14.07 2.08 -7.14
CA LYS A 52 -12.65 1.85 -6.86
C LYS A 52 -11.86 3.16 -7.01
N PRO A 53 -11.26 3.70 -5.94
CA PRO A 53 -10.51 4.93 -6.03
C PRO A 53 -9.09 4.69 -6.58
N ILE A 54 -8.42 5.79 -6.92
CA ILE A 54 -7.04 5.81 -7.39
C ILE A 54 -6.14 6.34 -6.28
N VAL A 55 -5.00 5.69 -6.07
CA VAL A 55 -3.94 6.20 -5.18
C VAL A 55 -3.29 7.40 -5.86
N ARG A 56 -3.31 8.54 -5.17
CA ARG A 56 -2.80 9.83 -5.69
C ARG A 56 -1.42 10.15 -5.16
N ALA A 57 -1.13 9.72 -3.94
CA ALA A 57 0.19 9.86 -3.34
C ALA A 57 0.38 8.81 -2.24
N VAL A 58 1.63 8.45 -2.00
CA VAL A 58 2.05 7.66 -0.84
C VAL A 58 3.16 8.42 -0.14
N PHE A 59 3.01 8.60 1.16
CA PHE A 59 4.06 9.18 1.99
C PHE A 59 4.60 8.13 2.96
N LYS A 60 5.93 7.99 3.04
CA LYS A 60 6.60 7.23 4.09
C LYS A 60 6.52 8.01 5.41
N ILE A 61 6.11 7.35 6.48
CA ILE A 61 5.97 7.93 7.80
C ILE A 61 7.23 7.66 8.61
N LEU A 62 7.89 8.72 9.05
CA LEU A 62 9.09 8.65 9.87
C LEU A 62 8.75 8.63 11.36
N SER A 63 9.45 7.79 12.12
CA SER A 63 9.26 7.64 13.56
C SER A 63 10.55 7.94 14.34
N PRO A 64 10.45 8.42 15.60
CA PRO A 64 11.60 8.49 16.50
C PRO A 64 12.20 7.11 16.74
N ASP A 65 13.51 7.05 16.94
CA ASP A 65 14.23 5.79 17.15
C ASP A 65 13.74 5.08 18.40
N GLU A 66 13.42 5.83 19.45
CA GLU A 66 12.93 5.31 20.71
C GLU A 66 11.59 4.55 20.51
N SER A 67 10.74 5.06 19.62
CA SER A 67 9.49 4.39 19.23
C SER A 67 9.75 3.14 18.40
N LEU A 68 10.71 3.18 17.47
CA LEU A 68 11.05 2.03 16.61
C LEU A 68 11.77 0.93 17.38
N GLU A 69 12.58 1.27 18.38
CA GLU A 69 13.29 0.33 19.24
C GLU A 69 12.31 -0.53 20.05
N LEU A 70 11.30 0.09 20.69
CA LEU A 70 10.25 -0.64 21.39
C LEU A 70 9.50 -1.62 20.48
N TYR A 71 9.21 -1.20 19.24
CA TYR A 71 8.61 -2.06 18.22
C TYR A 71 9.53 -3.22 17.82
N ALA A 72 10.83 -2.96 17.62
CA ALA A 72 11.82 -3.97 17.25
C ALA A 72 12.04 -4.99 18.37
N ILE A 73 12.05 -4.54 19.64
CA ILE A 73 12.10 -5.40 20.83
C ILE A 73 10.88 -6.31 20.86
N TYR A 74 9.67 -5.75 20.76
CA TYR A 74 8.43 -6.54 20.74
C TYR A 74 8.43 -7.55 19.59
N LYS A 75 8.77 -7.13 18.37
CA LYS A 75 8.88 -8.00 17.19
C LYS A 75 9.84 -9.16 17.43
N SER A 76 11.00 -8.90 18.03
CA SER A 76 12.03 -9.91 18.32
C SER A 76 11.56 -10.90 19.40
N GLN A 77 10.87 -10.41 20.44
CA GLN A 77 10.25 -11.27 21.45
C GLN A 77 9.22 -12.22 20.83
N ILE A 78 8.29 -11.70 20.01
CA ILE A 78 7.30 -12.53 19.33
C ILE A 78 7.96 -13.55 18.39
N GLN A 79 9.00 -13.15 17.67
CA GLN A 79 9.78 -14.07 16.84
C GLN A 79 10.39 -15.20 17.67
N ALA A 80 11.03 -14.89 18.80
CA ALA A 80 11.60 -15.88 19.71
C ALA A 80 10.53 -16.82 20.30
N CYS A 81 9.40 -16.28 20.77
CA CYS A 81 8.27 -17.08 21.26
C CYS A 81 7.75 -18.03 20.18
N ASN A 82 7.63 -17.57 18.93
CA ASN A 82 7.13 -18.39 17.83
C ASN A 82 8.12 -19.49 17.42
N LEU A 83 9.43 -19.29 17.55
CA LEU A 83 10.44 -20.33 17.31
C LEU A 83 10.25 -21.55 18.24
N LEU A 84 9.82 -21.32 19.48
CA LEU A 84 9.52 -22.37 20.46
C LEU A 84 8.14 -23.03 20.24
N SER A 85 7.32 -22.46 19.36
CA SER A 85 5.97 -22.95 19.06
C SER A 85 5.92 -23.77 17.76
N ARG A 86 4.75 -24.38 17.48
CA ARG A 86 4.46 -24.97 16.16
C ARG A 86 4.24 -23.92 15.04
N PHE A 87 4.13 -22.64 15.38
CA PHE A 87 3.92 -21.56 14.43
C PHE A 87 5.26 -21.00 13.93
N LYS A 88 5.70 -21.44 12.74
CA LYS A 88 7.04 -21.13 12.19
C LYS A 88 7.08 -19.93 11.24
N LYS A 89 6.26 -18.90 11.46
CA LYS A 89 6.20 -17.69 10.60
C LYS A 89 6.93 -16.47 11.19
N GLY A 90 7.97 -16.69 12.00
CA GLY A 90 8.73 -15.62 12.66
C GLY A 90 7.81 -14.70 13.48
N ALA A 91 8.00 -13.39 13.37
CA ALA A 91 7.09 -12.41 14.00
C ALA A 91 5.73 -12.27 13.29
N ASN A 92 5.55 -12.82 12.09
CA ASN A 92 4.38 -12.61 11.23
C ASN A 92 4.00 -11.12 11.13
N GLU A 93 4.98 -10.29 10.76
CA GLU A 93 4.75 -8.87 10.49
C GLU A 93 3.97 -8.71 9.20
N GLN A 94 2.91 -7.90 9.24
CA GLN A 94 2.02 -7.65 8.10
C GLN A 94 1.79 -6.15 7.93
N LEU A 95 1.49 -5.75 6.70
CA LEU A 95 0.98 -4.41 6.41
C LEU A 95 -0.54 -4.42 6.52
N CYS A 96 -1.09 -3.62 7.44
CA CYS A 96 -2.53 -3.53 7.67
C CYS A 96 -3.02 -2.08 7.64
N PHE A 97 -4.16 -1.86 7.00
CA PHE A 97 -4.80 -0.55 6.88
C PHE A 97 -5.52 -0.17 8.18
N HIS A 98 -5.54 1.12 8.46
CA HIS A 98 -6.32 1.76 9.50
C HIS A 98 -6.92 3.05 8.97
N GLY A 99 -8.24 3.17 9.02
CA GLY A 99 -8.96 4.41 8.75
C GLY A 99 -9.30 5.12 10.04
N THR A 100 -9.21 6.44 10.01
CA THR A 100 -9.54 7.30 11.15
C THR A 100 -9.77 8.72 10.67
N GLN A 101 -10.07 9.63 11.59
CA GLN A 101 -10.38 11.01 11.29
C GLN A 101 -9.13 11.83 10.91
N ARG A 102 -9.25 12.58 9.82
CA ARG A 102 -8.30 13.60 9.36
C ARG A 102 -8.96 14.98 9.42
N SER A 103 -8.50 15.86 10.30
CA SER A 103 -9.10 17.20 10.49
C SER A 103 -8.25 18.34 9.90
N CYS A 104 -7.31 18.04 9.00
CA CYS A 104 -6.36 19.01 8.44
C CYS A 104 -5.92 18.62 7.03
N ALA A 105 -5.19 19.51 6.35
CA ALA A 105 -4.75 19.34 4.97
C ALA A 105 -3.58 18.34 4.76
N LEU A 106 -3.16 17.59 5.78
CA LEU A 106 -2.03 16.65 5.67
C LEU A 106 -2.21 15.67 4.50
N GLY A 107 -1.28 15.71 3.56
CA GLY A 107 -1.28 14.86 2.35
C GLY A 107 -2.13 15.38 1.19
N ASP A 108 -2.75 16.56 1.28
CA ASP A 108 -3.52 17.12 0.15
C ASP A 108 -2.63 17.41 -1.08
N ASP A 109 -1.34 17.68 -0.86
CA ASP A 109 -0.30 17.80 -1.89
C ASP A 109 1.10 17.50 -1.33
N ASN A 110 2.14 17.61 -2.18
CA ASN A 110 3.55 17.35 -1.81
C ASN A 110 4.17 18.39 -0.85
N SER A 111 3.48 19.51 -0.59
CA SER A 111 3.86 20.56 0.36
C SER A 111 3.20 20.37 1.74
N GLN A 112 2.01 19.77 1.80
CA GLN A 112 1.26 19.52 3.04
C GLN A 112 1.78 18.30 3.81
N VAL A 113 3.02 18.41 4.29
CA VAL A 113 3.74 17.32 4.98
C VAL A 113 3.91 17.53 6.49
N PHE A 114 3.42 18.65 7.02
CA PHE A 114 3.55 18.98 8.45
C PHE A 114 2.31 18.58 9.23
N LEU A 115 2.51 17.90 10.36
CA LEU A 115 1.41 17.50 11.25
C LEU A 115 0.81 18.73 11.93
N CYS A 116 -0.52 18.86 11.94
CA CYS A 116 -1.19 19.83 12.80
C CYS A 116 -1.14 19.39 14.27
N ASN A 117 -1.17 20.33 15.21
CA ASN A 117 -1.10 20.05 16.65
C ASN A 117 -2.46 19.80 17.32
N SER A 118 -3.54 19.69 16.54
CA SER A 118 -4.88 19.46 17.07
C SER A 118 -5.02 18.04 17.65
N ALA A 119 -5.52 17.93 18.88
CA ALA A 119 -5.93 16.65 19.48
C ALA A 119 -7.12 16.03 18.76
N GLU A 120 -7.91 16.84 18.05
CA GLU A 120 -9.04 16.42 17.23
C GLU A 120 -8.61 15.91 15.85
N CYS A 121 -7.32 15.70 15.60
CA CYS A 121 -6.81 15.10 14.36
C CYS A 121 -6.12 13.76 14.66
N PRO A 122 -6.89 12.65 14.82
CA PRO A 122 -6.35 11.33 15.12
C PRO A 122 -5.22 10.88 14.18
N ILE A 123 -5.29 11.18 12.87
CA ILE A 123 -4.17 10.88 11.96
C ILE A 123 -2.87 11.56 12.40
N CYS A 124 -2.89 12.87 12.68
CA CYS A 124 -1.69 13.56 13.13
C CYS A 124 -1.24 13.07 14.51
N CYS A 125 -2.17 12.74 15.41
CA CYS A 125 -1.85 12.16 16.72
C CYS A 125 -1.15 10.80 16.58
N ILE A 126 -1.68 9.89 15.77
CA ILE A 126 -1.09 8.56 15.53
C ILE A 126 0.26 8.69 14.84
N ILE A 127 0.40 9.55 13.82
CA ILE A 127 1.71 9.74 13.17
C ILE A 127 2.72 10.30 14.19
N ARG A 128 2.31 11.25 15.04
CA ARG A 128 3.21 11.85 16.03
C ARG A 128 3.66 10.87 17.11
N GLY A 129 2.70 10.19 17.74
CA GLY A 129 2.89 9.42 18.98
C GLY A 129 2.66 7.91 18.87
N SER A 130 2.44 7.37 17.68
CA SER A 130 2.00 5.99 17.45
C SER A 130 0.58 5.69 17.97
N PHE A 131 0.17 4.42 17.88
CA PHE A 131 -1.10 3.93 18.38
C PHE A 131 -1.08 3.72 19.90
N ASP A 132 -2.25 3.86 20.50
CA ASP A 132 -2.45 3.63 21.94
C ASP A 132 -3.76 2.87 22.17
N VAL A 133 -3.66 1.67 22.76
CA VAL A 133 -4.79 0.82 23.15
C VAL A 133 -5.76 1.57 24.06
N SER A 134 -5.28 2.51 24.90
CA SER A 134 -6.12 3.33 25.77
C SER A 134 -7.13 4.19 24.99
N LYS A 135 -6.83 4.52 23.72
CA LYS A 135 -7.71 5.28 22.83
C LYS A 135 -8.78 4.42 22.15
N CYS A 136 -8.75 3.10 22.35
CA CYS A 136 -9.75 2.20 21.79
C CYS A 136 -11.15 2.58 22.27
N GLY A 137 -12.07 2.78 21.33
CA GLY A 137 -13.47 3.12 21.60
C GLY A 137 -13.79 4.61 21.70
N SER A 138 -12.79 5.48 21.51
CA SER A 138 -13.00 6.94 21.49
C SER A 138 -13.90 7.40 20.35
N ALA A 139 -13.83 6.77 19.18
CA ALA A 139 -14.66 7.09 18.03
C ALA A 139 -15.93 6.22 17.93
N HIS A 140 -15.85 4.95 18.33
CA HIS A 140 -16.96 3.98 18.26
C HIS A 140 -17.03 3.16 19.53
N SER A 141 -18.14 3.22 20.25
CA SER A 141 -18.29 2.53 21.54
C SER A 141 -18.30 1.01 21.42
N PHE A 142 -18.84 0.47 20.33
CA PHE A 142 -18.87 -0.96 20.08
C PHE A 142 -17.52 -1.50 19.61
N LYS A 143 -17.02 -2.54 20.28
CA LYS A 143 -15.73 -3.19 20.02
C LYS A 143 -15.95 -4.67 19.82
N ARG A 144 -15.75 -5.16 18.59
CA ARG A 144 -16.06 -6.55 18.25
C ARG A 144 -15.24 -7.57 19.05
N PHE A 145 -13.96 -7.27 19.24
CA PHE A 145 -12.99 -8.09 19.96
C PHE A 145 -12.41 -7.30 21.15
N GLY A 146 -13.24 -6.46 21.77
CA GLY A 146 -12.88 -5.66 22.95
C GLY A 146 -11.76 -4.64 22.74
N ALA A 147 -11.04 -4.31 23.82
CA ALA A 147 -10.14 -3.16 23.88
C ALA A 147 -8.78 -3.44 23.25
N GLY A 148 -8.62 -3.08 21.98
CA GLY A 148 -7.36 -3.22 21.24
C GLY A 148 -7.27 -2.24 20.07
N ILE A 149 -6.17 -2.34 19.31
CA ILE A 149 -5.93 -1.54 18.11
C ILE A 149 -6.42 -2.34 16.90
N TYR A 150 -7.43 -1.81 16.22
CA TYR A 150 -8.08 -2.44 15.08
C TYR A 150 -7.44 -2.00 13.76
N THR A 151 -7.07 -2.99 12.96
CA THR A 151 -6.57 -2.82 11.60
C THR A 151 -7.21 -3.86 10.68
N THR A 152 -6.96 -3.78 9.38
CA THR A 152 -7.50 -4.75 8.42
C THR A 152 -6.60 -4.89 7.21
N SER A 153 -6.59 -6.06 6.60
CA SER A 153 -5.99 -6.25 5.27
C SER A 153 -6.82 -5.62 4.14
N CYS A 154 -8.09 -5.25 4.40
CA CYS A 154 -9.06 -4.74 3.44
C CYS A 154 -9.08 -3.20 3.41
N SER A 155 -8.48 -2.56 2.40
CA SER A 155 -8.43 -1.09 2.26
C SER A 155 -9.82 -0.46 2.24
N SER A 156 -10.75 -1.03 1.47
CA SER A 156 -12.14 -0.57 1.41
C SER A 156 -12.93 -0.69 2.72
N LYS A 157 -12.49 -1.57 3.65
CA LYS A 157 -13.05 -1.64 5.01
C LYS A 157 -12.47 -0.54 5.89
N ALA A 158 -11.17 -0.31 5.80
CA ALA A 158 -10.54 0.79 6.51
C ALA A 158 -11.14 2.14 6.08
N ASP A 159 -11.49 2.31 4.81
CA ASP A 159 -12.22 3.49 4.30
C ASP A 159 -13.55 3.76 5.01
N ASP A 160 -14.26 2.75 5.54
CA ASP A 160 -15.50 2.98 6.33
C ASP A 160 -15.26 3.81 7.60
N TYR A 161 -14.01 3.85 8.08
CA TYR A 161 -13.60 4.57 9.28
C TYR A 161 -12.91 5.91 8.96
N TYR A 162 -12.74 6.25 7.68
CA TYR A 162 -12.26 7.56 7.29
C TYR A 162 -13.33 8.63 7.56
N SER A 163 -12.91 9.77 8.11
CA SER A 163 -13.77 10.95 8.27
C SER A 163 -12.95 12.23 8.15
N PRO A 164 -13.44 13.29 7.47
CA PRO A 164 -12.83 14.62 7.50
C PRO A 164 -13.04 15.36 8.83
N GLY A 165 -13.73 14.74 9.79
CA GLY A 165 -14.06 15.34 11.08
C GLY A 165 -15.04 16.50 10.97
N ARG A 166 -14.99 17.43 11.92
CA ARG A 166 -15.78 18.68 11.90
C ARG A 166 -15.12 19.79 11.06
N SER A 167 -14.04 19.48 10.34
CA SER A 167 -13.36 20.46 9.51
C SER A 167 -14.27 20.87 8.36
N ARG A 168 -14.48 22.19 8.17
CA ARG A 168 -15.11 22.73 6.96
C ARG A 168 -14.16 22.76 5.76
N GLN A 169 -12.92 22.27 5.92
CA GLN A 169 -11.98 22.20 4.81
C GLN A 169 -12.47 21.15 3.81
N GLN A 170 -12.82 21.62 2.61
CA GLN A 170 -12.98 20.75 1.45
C GLN A 170 -11.59 20.30 1.03
N HIS A 171 -11.35 19.00 1.07
CA HIS A 171 -10.11 18.44 0.54
C HIS A 171 -10.16 18.51 -0.99
N PRO A 172 -9.07 18.92 -1.66
CA PRO A 172 -9.04 18.98 -3.11
C PRO A 172 -9.49 17.64 -3.70
N GLY A 173 -10.37 17.66 -4.71
CA GLY A 173 -10.78 16.45 -5.43
C GLY A 173 -11.30 15.29 -4.58
N ASP A 174 -11.95 15.58 -3.45
CA ASP A 174 -12.47 14.57 -2.50
C ASP A 174 -11.40 13.59 -1.98
N LEU A 175 -10.15 14.07 -1.84
CA LEU A 175 -9.05 13.25 -1.35
C LEU A 175 -9.29 12.75 0.07
N ARG A 176 -9.10 11.45 0.24
CA ARG A 176 -9.14 10.71 1.48
C ARG A 176 -7.77 10.14 1.80
N VAL A 177 -7.59 9.73 3.04
CA VAL A 177 -6.35 9.09 3.47
C VAL A 177 -6.59 7.85 4.32
N LEU A 178 -5.67 6.91 4.26
CA LEU A 178 -5.57 5.77 5.16
C LEU A 178 -4.14 5.66 5.69
N LEU A 179 -4.00 5.15 6.90
CA LEU A 179 -2.70 4.69 7.39
C LEU A 179 -2.50 3.24 6.98
N LEU A 180 -1.33 2.92 6.42
CA LEU A 180 -0.84 1.56 6.28
C LEU A 180 0.27 1.33 7.31
N ASN A 181 0.11 0.28 8.11
CA ASN A 181 0.87 0.11 9.34
C ASN A 181 1.63 -1.21 9.30
N ARG A 182 2.84 -1.22 9.87
CA ARG A 182 3.56 -2.45 10.19
C ARG A 182 2.96 -3.02 11.47
N VAL A 183 2.38 -4.21 11.39
CA VAL A 183 1.69 -4.89 12.50
C VAL A 183 2.36 -6.23 12.77
N VAL A 184 2.87 -6.44 13.98
CA VAL A 184 3.35 -7.73 14.47
C VAL A 184 2.14 -8.56 14.87
N VAL A 185 1.61 -9.35 13.93
CA VAL A 185 0.44 -10.20 14.17
C VAL A 185 0.82 -11.41 15.05
N GLY A 186 2.07 -11.87 14.98
CA GLY A 186 2.51 -13.09 15.65
C GLY A 186 1.63 -14.29 15.25
N LYS A 187 1.51 -15.26 16.15
CA LYS A 187 0.48 -16.32 16.06
C LYS A 187 -0.93 -15.75 16.34
N PRO A 188 -1.82 -15.66 15.33
CA PRO A 188 -3.15 -15.09 15.50
C PRO A 188 -4.14 -16.08 16.10
N HIS A 189 -5.04 -15.60 16.94
CA HIS A 189 -6.23 -16.34 17.34
C HIS A 189 -7.38 -16.01 16.39
N ASN A 190 -7.69 -16.93 15.49
CA ASN A 190 -8.75 -16.75 14.50
C ASN A 190 -10.13 -16.92 15.15
N ARG A 191 -11.03 -15.96 14.97
CA ARG A 191 -12.43 -16.02 15.44
C ARG A 191 -13.41 -15.65 14.35
N ARG A 192 -14.58 -16.29 14.34
CA ARG A 192 -15.72 -15.92 13.46
C ARG A 192 -16.83 -15.16 14.19
N HIS A 193 -16.88 -15.32 15.51
CA HIS A 193 -17.86 -14.68 16.38
C HIS A 193 -17.25 -13.50 17.13
N ASN A 194 -18.09 -12.59 17.59
CA ASN A 194 -17.72 -11.48 18.45
C ASN A 194 -17.20 -11.97 19.83
N ALA A 195 -16.36 -11.16 20.46
CA ALA A 195 -15.93 -11.31 21.84
C ALA A 195 -15.62 -9.92 22.43
N PRO A 196 -16.67 -9.13 22.72
CA PRO A 196 -16.53 -7.71 23.04
C PRO A 196 -15.81 -7.43 24.37
N HIS A 197 -15.66 -8.44 25.23
CA HIS A 197 -15.02 -8.31 26.54
C HIS A 197 -13.52 -8.67 26.55
N MET A 198 -12.91 -8.93 25.39
CA MET A 198 -11.48 -9.21 25.32
C MET A 198 -10.64 -7.96 25.59
N ASN A 199 -9.58 -8.12 26.37
CA ASN A 199 -8.57 -7.09 26.62
C ASN A 199 -7.15 -7.57 26.26
N GLN A 200 -7.01 -8.83 25.86
CA GLN A 200 -5.77 -9.46 25.45
C GLN A 200 -6.08 -10.68 24.55
N PRO A 201 -5.12 -11.14 23.72
CA PRO A 201 -5.27 -12.39 23.00
C PRO A 201 -5.30 -13.58 23.99
N PRO A 202 -5.94 -14.71 23.64
CA PRO A 202 -5.90 -15.92 24.46
C PRO A 202 -4.46 -16.44 24.62
N SER A 203 -4.22 -17.23 25.67
CA SER A 203 -2.90 -17.81 25.94
C SER A 203 -2.30 -18.50 24.70
N GLY A 204 -1.02 -18.25 24.46
CA GLY A 204 -0.28 -18.76 23.31
C GLY A 204 -0.63 -18.10 21.97
N HIS A 205 -1.27 -16.93 21.97
CA HIS A 205 -1.54 -16.09 20.80
C HIS A 205 -1.12 -14.64 21.08
N HIS A 206 -0.96 -13.86 20.02
CA HIS A 206 -0.41 -12.49 20.11
C HIS A 206 -1.35 -11.43 19.52
N SER A 207 -2.37 -11.88 18.80
CA SER A 207 -3.39 -11.04 18.17
C SER A 207 -4.69 -11.84 18.02
N VAL A 208 -5.77 -11.15 17.68
CA VAL A 208 -7.03 -11.76 17.24
C VAL A 208 -7.27 -11.39 15.79
N VAL A 209 -7.62 -12.38 14.97
CA VAL A 209 -8.04 -12.15 13.57
C VAL A 209 -9.49 -12.59 13.42
N GLY A 210 -10.36 -11.62 13.20
CA GLY A 210 -11.77 -11.83 12.86
C GLY A 210 -11.91 -12.27 11.41
N LEU A 211 -12.44 -13.47 11.19
CA LEU A 211 -12.66 -14.04 9.86
C LEU A 211 -14.09 -13.78 9.38
N PRO A 212 -14.29 -13.52 8.07
CA PRO A 212 -15.62 -13.28 7.52
C PRO A 212 -16.50 -14.54 7.52
N GLY A 213 -17.82 -14.34 7.47
CA GLY A 213 -18.82 -15.38 7.22
C GLY A 213 -19.86 -15.61 8.33
N VAL A 214 -19.72 -14.94 9.48
CA VAL A 214 -20.75 -14.93 10.53
C VAL A 214 -21.01 -13.49 10.99
N ASP A 215 -20.20 -12.96 11.91
CA ASP A 215 -20.40 -11.61 12.46
C ASP A 215 -19.65 -10.50 11.69
N LEU A 216 -18.95 -10.92 10.62
CA LEU A 216 -18.02 -10.10 9.85
C LEU A 216 -18.18 -10.36 8.36
N ASN A 217 -18.20 -9.28 7.58
CA ASN A 217 -18.16 -9.34 6.11
C ASN A 217 -16.72 -9.30 5.57
N TYR A 218 -15.79 -8.75 6.34
CA TYR A 218 -14.39 -8.57 5.95
C TYR A 218 -13.48 -8.82 7.16
N GLU A 219 -12.24 -9.21 6.90
CA GLU A 219 -11.26 -9.50 7.95
C GLU A 219 -10.94 -8.27 8.82
N GLU A 220 -10.66 -8.52 10.09
CA GLU A 220 -10.24 -7.53 11.09
C GLU A 220 -9.07 -8.13 11.88
N THR A 221 -8.00 -7.38 12.07
CA THR A 221 -6.84 -7.78 12.87
C THR A 221 -6.73 -6.86 14.08
N VAL A 222 -6.70 -7.44 15.27
CA VAL A 222 -6.65 -6.72 16.54
C VAL A 222 -5.41 -7.11 17.31
N VAL A 223 -4.60 -6.10 17.67
CA VAL A 223 -3.46 -6.24 18.59
C VAL A 223 -3.76 -5.49 19.89
N TYR A 224 -3.21 -5.98 21.00
CA TYR A 224 -3.54 -5.49 22.35
C TYR A 224 -2.33 -4.87 23.06
N CYS A 225 -1.26 -4.59 22.31
CA CYS A 225 -0.03 -3.96 22.79
C CYS A 225 0.33 -2.79 21.86
N ASN A 226 0.70 -1.65 22.44
CA ASN A 226 1.09 -0.45 21.68
C ASN A 226 2.34 -0.70 20.82
N ASP A 227 3.24 -1.59 21.27
CA ASP A 227 4.47 -1.95 20.57
C ASP A 227 4.29 -3.00 19.47
N ALA A 228 3.07 -3.51 19.28
CA ALA A 228 2.76 -4.44 18.20
C ALA A 228 2.55 -3.75 16.85
N ILE A 229 2.56 -2.40 16.79
CA ILE A 229 2.19 -1.66 15.58
C ILE A 229 2.94 -0.34 15.45
N ARG A 230 3.35 0.00 14.22
CA ARG A 230 3.85 1.34 13.87
C ARG A 230 3.24 1.84 12.56
N PRO A 231 2.84 3.12 12.47
CA PRO A 231 2.42 3.71 11.20
C PRO A 231 3.61 3.77 10.25
N ALA A 232 3.42 3.28 9.02
CA ALA A 232 4.50 3.14 8.03
C ALA A 232 4.27 4.01 6.80
N TYR A 233 3.04 4.08 6.29
CA TYR A 233 2.69 4.91 5.15
C TYR A 233 1.37 5.65 5.36
N LEU A 234 1.30 6.87 4.82
CA LEU A 234 0.05 7.58 4.59
C LEU A 234 -0.32 7.41 3.12
N VAL A 235 -1.44 6.75 2.85
CA VAL A 235 -1.96 6.52 1.50
C VAL A 235 -3.02 7.56 1.22
N VAL A 236 -2.78 8.41 0.22
CA VAL A 236 -3.74 9.42 -0.25
C VAL A 236 -4.42 8.88 -1.50
N TYR A 237 -5.75 8.92 -1.53
CA TYR A 237 -6.54 8.37 -2.62
C TYR A 237 -7.81 9.18 -2.84
N GLY A 238 -8.39 9.07 -4.03
CA GLY A 238 -9.60 9.81 -4.39
C GLY A 238 -10.33 9.18 -5.57
N PRO A 239 -11.45 9.77 -6.01
CA PRO A 239 -12.19 9.32 -7.17
C PRO A 239 -11.29 9.28 -8.41
N GLN A 240 -11.63 8.40 -9.35
CA GLN A 240 -11.04 8.43 -10.68
C GLN A 240 -11.46 9.74 -11.38
N SER A 241 -10.48 10.50 -11.87
CA SER A 241 -10.75 11.69 -12.68
C SER A 241 -10.76 11.32 -14.16
N LEU A 242 -11.37 12.17 -14.99
CA LEU A 242 -11.37 11.98 -16.45
C LEU A 242 -9.94 11.95 -17.04
N ALA A 243 -8.97 12.57 -16.37
CA ALA A 243 -7.56 12.57 -16.78
C ALA A 243 -6.83 11.25 -16.46
N ASP A 244 -7.40 10.40 -15.60
CA ASP A 244 -6.78 9.12 -15.21
C ASP A 244 -7.22 7.95 -16.12
N GLN A 245 -8.03 8.23 -17.14
CA GLN A 245 -8.42 7.22 -18.11
C GLN A 245 -7.23 6.96 -19.05
N PRO A 246 -6.83 5.68 -19.26
CA PRO A 246 -5.90 5.38 -20.34
C PRO A 246 -6.52 5.84 -21.65
N VAL A 247 -5.79 6.66 -22.41
CA VAL A 247 -6.19 7.06 -23.76
C VAL A 247 -6.49 5.78 -24.54
N LYS A 248 -7.77 5.56 -24.87
CA LYS A 248 -8.15 4.49 -25.79
C LYS A 248 -7.54 4.85 -27.14
N VAL A 249 -6.41 4.23 -27.49
CA VAL A 249 -5.95 4.18 -28.87
C VAL A 249 -7.04 3.43 -29.63
N GLN A 250 -7.90 4.17 -30.34
CA GLN A 250 -8.74 3.59 -31.37
C GLN A 250 -7.79 2.95 -32.39
N LYS A 251 -7.74 1.61 -32.40
CA LYS A 251 -7.26 0.89 -33.57
C LYS A 251 -8.33 1.10 -34.63
N ASP A 252 -8.18 2.18 -35.40
CA ASP A 252 -8.87 2.28 -36.67
C ASP A 252 -8.41 1.10 -37.52
N SER A 253 -9.36 0.21 -37.79
CA SER A 253 -9.24 -0.94 -38.67
C SER A 253 -8.99 -0.45 -40.09
N LEU A 254 -7.73 -0.15 -40.43
CA LEU A 254 -7.29 -0.05 -41.81
C LEU A 254 -7.17 -1.46 -42.37
N SER A 255 -8.22 -1.88 -43.06
CA SER A 255 -8.19 -3.06 -43.94
C SER A 255 -7.09 -2.87 -45.00
N PRO A 256 -6.27 -3.88 -45.30
CA PRO A 256 -5.26 -3.76 -46.35
C PRO A 256 -5.94 -3.64 -47.73
N PRO A 257 -5.44 -2.80 -48.65
CA PRO A 257 -5.98 -2.72 -50.00
C PRO A 257 -5.68 -4.01 -50.78
N SER A 258 -6.73 -4.55 -51.39
CA SER A 258 -6.66 -5.61 -52.40
C SER A 258 -5.92 -5.09 -53.64
N LEU A 259 -4.67 -5.53 -53.84
CA LEU A 259 -3.93 -5.33 -55.09
C LEU A 259 -4.30 -6.42 -56.09
N ASN A 260 -5.33 -6.13 -56.88
CA ASN A 260 -5.62 -6.80 -58.13
C ASN A 260 -5.40 -5.77 -59.24
N GLN A 261 -4.27 -5.85 -59.96
CA GLN A 261 -4.23 -5.74 -61.43
C GLN A 261 -2.81 -5.73 -62.01
N LYS A 262 -2.72 -6.55 -63.08
CA LYS A 262 -1.74 -6.76 -64.14
C LYS A 262 -0.70 -5.65 -64.43
N PRO A 263 0.54 -6.04 -64.82
CA PRO A 263 1.56 -5.11 -65.29
C PRO A 263 1.33 -4.71 -66.76
N MET A 264 1.33 -3.39 -67.03
CA MET A 264 1.54 -2.83 -68.36
C MET A 264 3.02 -2.52 -68.57
N THR A 265 3.47 -2.88 -69.76
CA THR A 265 4.84 -2.79 -70.28
C THR A 265 5.18 -1.37 -70.74
N ARG A 266 6.44 -0.95 -70.54
CA ARG A 266 7.31 -0.31 -71.54
C ARG A 266 8.64 0.14 -70.92
N SER A 267 9.74 -0.45 -71.39
CA SER A 267 10.97 0.32 -71.63
C SER A 267 11.85 -0.40 -72.66
N SER A 268 11.90 0.21 -73.84
CA SER A 268 13.02 0.38 -74.78
C SER A 268 14.07 -0.72 -74.98
N SER A 269 14.21 -1.08 -76.25
CA SER A 269 15.38 -1.63 -76.94
C SER A 269 16.76 -1.25 -76.39
N ASN A 270 17.63 -2.23 -76.13
CA ASN A 270 18.78 -2.52 -76.99
C ASN A 270 19.55 -3.79 -76.55
N LYS A 271 19.62 -4.73 -77.48
CA LYS A 271 20.76 -5.60 -77.87
C LYS A 271 21.66 -6.24 -76.80
N ALA A 272 21.49 -7.57 -76.69
CA ALA A 272 22.40 -8.60 -77.21
C ALA A 272 23.29 -9.42 -76.24
N HIS A 273 23.40 -10.71 -76.64
CA HIS A 273 24.33 -11.79 -76.28
C HIS A 273 24.15 -12.45 -74.89
N ALA A 274 23.69 -13.71 -74.81
CA ALA A 274 24.42 -14.98 -75.08
C ALA A 274 25.46 -15.28 -73.98
N LEU A 275 25.68 -16.48 -73.43
CA LEU A 275 25.20 -17.85 -73.60
C LEU A 275 25.76 -18.63 -72.39
N LEU A 276 25.08 -19.73 -72.01
CA LEU A 276 25.63 -21.00 -71.49
C LEU A 276 26.46 -21.02 -70.19
N SER A 277 25.89 -21.63 -69.14
CA SER A 277 26.16 -23.01 -68.68
C SER A 277 27.48 -23.14 -67.90
N ALA A 278 27.38 -23.26 -66.58
CA ALA A 278 27.46 -24.54 -65.89
C ALA A 278 28.89 -25.10 -65.83
N LEU A 279 29.45 -25.23 -64.63
CA LEU A 279 29.71 -26.53 -63.98
C LEU A 279 30.74 -26.41 -62.85
N PHE A 280 30.42 -27.13 -61.78
CA PHE A 280 31.27 -27.84 -60.83
C PHE A 280 32.24 -27.11 -59.88
N LYS A 281 31.95 -27.36 -58.59
CA LYS A 281 32.85 -27.88 -57.53
C LYS A 281 34.08 -27.05 -57.15
N THR A 282 33.98 -26.51 -55.93
CA THR A 282 35.05 -26.39 -54.92
C THR A 282 35.95 -27.65 -54.86
N PRO A 283 37.20 -27.62 -54.36
CA PRO A 283 37.61 -26.80 -53.19
C PRO A 283 39.10 -26.37 -53.15
N LEU A 284 39.45 -25.84 -51.96
CA LEU A 284 40.75 -25.75 -51.30
C LEU A 284 41.51 -24.42 -51.40
N ALA A 285 41.64 -23.86 -50.20
CA ALA A 285 42.53 -22.79 -49.80
C ALA A 285 44.00 -23.18 -49.99
N PRO A 286 44.88 -22.20 -49.79
CA PRO A 286 45.96 -22.36 -48.83
C PRO A 286 45.71 -21.56 -47.54
#